data_AF-D5EMJ8-F1
#
_entry.id   AF-D5EMJ8-F1
#
_cell.length_a   1.000
_cell.length_b   1.000
_cell.length_c   1.000
_cell.angle_alpha   90.00
_cell.angle_beta   90.00
_cell.angle_gamma   90.00
#
_symmetry.space_group_name_H-M   'P 1'
#
loop_
_entity.id
_entity.type
_entity.pdbx_description
1 polymer ?
#
loop_
_entity_poly.entity_id
_entity_poly.type
_entity_poly.pdbx_seq_one_letter_code
_entity_poly.pdbx_strand_id
1 'polypeptide(L)'
;MLKSARILIAILSLAVFAGIIFFVNQQPETTEAVDSAKEASPEVVEPTVEVNEMPEPEAVVEPQPVVPETVADLPTPDRYAFHRLLSHDGREMEAQVLDVVDGTVYIRRHDKRIFKIAFDRFHPSTLKLLESWQAAYAHEVNAEQKAYLDAQLNVKPKALASAAPKVPVDVRASLGEDRPTGPYLEDRIKGVTWAAVEEMSDEFNGKRLDDDKWQAEPKGNGWNWLGRPPGLFRAENVRVEDGKMKVTVSKLEEPEYIQGWSGNTMEFLYQGAIVRSHHAGEPGMFFECKMKANATEMSSTFWLMTKGQTIKKLELDVQECVGVVSDDAEPWAEGWDAIYHSNMIHRTNKHNPEKVQHQNSIKLDTKNHERYYIYGVWWKSETEALFYLDGEHVYTIQAPIEWDVPAYIQMAIETYDWNPVPERGSMVEKGDEEERTTSYDWVRVWKAK
;
A
#
# COMPACT_ATOMS: atom_id res chain seq x y z
N MET A 1 76.01 2.86 -6.83
CA MET A 1 76.35 3.18 -8.24
C MET A 1 75.48 4.34 -8.72
N LEU A 2 75.83 4.98 -9.84
CA LEU A 2 75.23 6.23 -10.37
C LEU A 2 73.70 6.07 -10.61
N LYS A 3 72.81 7.05 -10.40
CA LYS A 3 72.68 8.45 -10.88
C LYS A 3 72.47 8.62 -12.40
N SER A 4 71.32 9.22 -12.75
CA SER A 4 70.96 10.03 -13.96
C SER A 4 69.76 9.46 -14.75
N ALA A 5 68.92 10.23 -15.46
CA ALA A 5 68.39 11.61 -15.37
C ALA A 5 67.57 11.90 -16.66
N ARG A 6 66.81 13.02 -16.68
CA ARG A 6 66.18 13.69 -17.86
C ARG A 6 64.77 13.19 -18.29
N ILE A 7 63.83 14.03 -18.74
CA ILE A 7 63.87 15.48 -19.04
C ILE A 7 62.56 16.21 -18.66
N LEU A 8 62.66 17.53 -18.49
CA LEU A 8 61.61 18.49 -18.13
C LEU A 8 61.15 19.28 -19.38
N ILE A 9 59.90 19.76 -19.45
CA ILE A 9 59.56 21.08 -20.02
C ILE A 9 58.25 21.57 -19.39
N ALA A 10 58.24 22.85 -19.02
CA ALA A 10 57.08 23.64 -18.60
C ALA A 10 57.27 25.08 -19.12
N ILE A 11 56.17 25.84 -19.28
CA ILE A 11 56.00 27.32 -19.35
C ILE A 11 54.55 27.52 -19.90
N LEU A 12 53.54 28.17 -19.28
CA LEU A 12 53.39 29.29 -18.34
C LEU A 12 53.23 30.68 -19.02
N SER A 13 51.99 31.21 -19.01
CA SER A 13 51.55 32.64 -19.17
C SER A 13 50.01 32.63 -19.03
N LEU A 14 49.30 33.29 -18.08
CA LEU A 14 49.19 34.72 -17.72
C LEU A 14 48.96 35.69 -18.91
N ALA A 15 48.15 36.75 -18.84
CA ALA A 15 46.98 37.14 -18.03
C ALA A 15 46.44 38.51 -18.55
N VAL A 16 45.26 38.95 -18.07
CA VAL A 16 44.73 40.35 -18.04
C VAL A 16 44.18 40.98 -19.34
N PHE A 17 42.91 41.43 -19.24
CA PHE A 17 42.26 42.72 -19.66
C PHE A 17 40.80 42.42 -20.04
N ALA A 18 39.75 42.73 -19.25
CA ALA A 18 39.29 44.00 -18.66
C ALA A 18 38.75 45.04 -19.67
N GLY A 19 37.42 45.22 -19.71
CA GLY A 19 36.84 46.58 -19.77
C GLY A 19 35.68 46.90 -20.73
N ILE A 20 34.45 46.95 -20.18
CA ILE A 20 33.40 48.00 -20.32
C ILE A 20 32.93 48.52 -21.72
N ILE A 21 31.60 48.50 -21.99
CA ILE A 21 30.69 49.67 -22.25
C ILE A 21 29.39 49.29 -23.02
N PHE A 22 28.30 49.90 -22.53
CA PHE A 22 26.90 50.00 -23.03
C PHE A 22 26.68 50.25 -24.55
N PHE A 23 25.52 49.82 -25.06
CA PHE A 23 24.36 50.64 -25.56
C PHE A 23 23.29 49.65 -26.10
N VAL A 24 22.05 49.56 -25.58
CA VAL A 24 20.89 50.47 -25.71
C VAL A 24 20.16 50.38 -27.08
N ASN A 25 19.02 49.68 -27.05
CA ASN A 25 17.71 50.09 -27.61
C ASN A 25 17.52 50.24 -29.14
N GLN A 26 16.58 49.48 -29.73
CA GLN A 26 15.25 49.99 -30.19
C GLN A 26 14.49 48.98 -31.07
N GLN A 27 13.15 48.96 -30.95
CA GLN A 27 12.24 48.50 -32.00
C GLN A 27 12.12 49.56 -33.12
N PRO A 28 11.42 49.25 -34.22
CA PRO A 28 10.21 50.05 -34.43
C PRO A 28 8.97 49.24 -34.85
N GLU A 29 7.80 49.76 -34.47
CA GLU A 29 6.51 49.46 -35.11
C GLU A 29 6.40 50.20 -36.45
N THR A 30 5.46 49.78 -37.32
CA THR A 30 4.27 50.57 -37.79
C THR A 30 3.78 50.13 -39.19
N THR A 31 2.44 49.95 -39.31
CA THR A 31 1.49 50.38 -40.39
C THR A 31 1.92 50.39 -41.89
N GLU A 32 1.08 50.21 -42.93
CA GLU A 32 -0.39 50.36 -43.09
C GLU A 32 -0.89 49.79 -44.45
N ALA A 33 -2.23 49.76 -44.68
CA ALA A 33 -2.99 49.78 -45.97
C ALA A 33 -2.74 48.66 -47.04
N VAL A 34 -3.70 47.88 -47.58
CA VAL A 34 -5.08 48.05 -48.18
C VAL A 34 -5.09 48.01 -49.73
N ASP A 35 -6.17 47.43 -50.31
CA ASP A 35 -6.57 47.24 -51.72
C ASP A 35 -5.97 46.07 -52.54
N SER A 36 -6.68 45.40 -53.49
CA SER A 36 -8.13 45.24 -53.77
C SER A 36 -8.36 44.14 -54.86
N ALA A 37 -9.62 43.91 -55.30
CA ALA A 37 -10.13 42.95 -56.32
C ALA A 37 -10.38 41.50 -55.84
N LYS A 38 -11.59 40.91 -55.91
CA LYS A 38 -12.47 40.53 -57.06
C LYS A 38 -11.88 39.40 -57.92
N GLU A 39 -12.57 38.32 -58.31
CA GLU A 39 -13.93 37.76 -58.10
C GLU A 39 -13.78 36.19 -58.23
N ALA A 40 -14.72 35.25 -58.03
CA ALA A 40 -16.19 35.21 -58.11
C ALA A 40 -16.79 34.05 -57.26
N SER A 41 -18.09 33.74 -57.45
CA SER A 41 -18.86 32.59 -56.89
C SER A 41 -18.75 31.32 -57.79
N PRO A 42 -19.32 30.11 -57.49
CA PRO A 42 -20.58 29.75 -56.77
C PRO A 42 -20.30 28.78 -55.57
N GLU A 43 -21.23 28.05 -54.93
CA GLU A 43 -22.65 27.68 -55.15
C GLU A 43 -23.29 27.34 -53.78
N VAL A 44 -24.61 27.52 -53.61
CA VAL A 44 -25.31 27.20 -52.34
C VAL A 44 -26.05 25.88 -52.47
N VAL A 45 -25.79 24.95 -51.55
CA VAL A 45 -26.56 23.71 -51.39
C VAL A 45 -26.98 23.58 -49.93
N GLU A 46 -28.30 23.67 -49.68
CA GLU A 46 -28.90 23.36 -48.38
C GLU A 46 -29.06 21.84 -48.22
N PRO A 47 -28.70 21.24 -47.06
CA PRO A 47 -29.03 19.85 -46.80
C PRO A 47 -30.49 19.72 -46.33
N THR A 48 -31.25 18.89 -47.03
CA THR A 48 -32.62 18.48 -46.68
C THR A 48 -32.68 17.69 -45.37
N VAL A 49 -33.67 17.99 -44.53
CA VAL A 49 -33.99 17.21 -43.32
C VAL A 49 -34.86 16.01 -43.72
N GLU A 50 -34.30 14.81 -43.69
CA GLU A 50 -35.10 13.57 -43.66
C GLU A 50 -35.52 13.26 -42.21
N VAL A 51 -36.82 13.04 -42.02
CA VAL A 51 -37.39 12.60 -40.74
C VAL A 51 -37.57 11.09 -40.82
N ASN A 52 -36.62 10.33 -40.25
CA ASN A 52 -36.80 8.89 -40.08
C ASN A 52 -37.60 8.59 -38.81
N GLU A 53 -38.65 7.80 -38.96
CA GLU A 53 -39.48 7.33 -37.85
C GLU A 53 -38.69 6.40 -36.92
N MET A 54 -38.89 6.53 -35.60
CA MET A 54 -38.24 5.65 -34.63
C MET A 54 -38.92 4.28 -34.63
N PRO A 55 -38.19 3.15 -34.62
CA PRO A 55 -38.77 1.85 -34.31
C PRO A 55 -39.19 1.77 -32.84
N GLU A 56 -40.27 1.05 -32.56
CA GLU A 56 -40.73 0.79 -31.19
C GLU A 56 -39.70 -0.03 -30.39
N PRO A 57 -39.60 0.15 -29.06
CA PRO A 57 -38.63 -0.58 -28.24
C PRO A 57 -39.02 -2.05 -28.10
N GLU A 58 -38.17 -2.96 -28.59
CA GLU A 58 -38.29 -4.39 -28.32
C GLU A 58 -38.19 -4.68 -26.82
N ALA A 59 -38.99 -5.63 -26.34
CA ALA A 59 -39.04 -5.98 -24.93
C ALA A 59 -37.72 -6.64 -24.49
N VAL A 60 -37.05 -6.03 -23.51
CA VAL A 60 -35.84 -6.56 -22.89
C VAL A 60 -36.17 -7.86 -22.15
N VAL A 61 -35.76 -8.99 -22.73
CA VAL A 61 -35.72 -10.28 -22.03
C VAL A 61 -34.45 -10.30 -21.18
N GLU A 62 -34.59 -10.35 -19.85
CA GLU A 62 -33.45 -10.48 -18.95
C GLU A 62 -32.69 -11.80 -19.23
N PRO A 63 -31.36 -11.77 -19.38
CA PRO A 63 -30.58 -12.98 -19.58
C PRO A 63 -30.60 -13.84 -18.31
N GLN A 64 -31.08 -15.07 -18.43
CA GLN A 64 -30.99 -16.07 -17.37
C GLN A 64 -29.50 -16.31 -17.00
N PRO A 65 -29.17 -16.44 -15.70
CA PRO A 65 -27.78 -16.59 -15.27
C PRO A 65 -27.18 -17.92 -15.76
N VAL A 66 -26.09 -17.83 -16.52
CA VAL A 66 -25.35 -19.00 -17.02
C VAL A 66 -24.67 -19.71 -15.85
N VAL A 67 -24.98 -20.99 -15.64
CA VAL A 67 -24.35 -21.84 -14.62
C VAL A 67 -23.10 -22.50 -15.22
N PRO A 68 -21.89 -22.32 -14.65
CA PRO A 68 -20.67 -22.91 -15.22
C PRO A 68 -20.66 -24.44 -15.14
N GLU A 69 -20.62 -25.11 -16.30
CA GLU A 69 -20.74 -26.58 -16.37
C GLU A 69 -19.47 -27.32 -15.91
N THR A 70 -18.27 -26.76 -16.07
CA THR A 70 -16.99 -27.40 -15.64
C THR A 70 -16.38 -26.77 -14.38
N VAL A 71 -15.43 -27.46 -13.73
CA VAL A 71 -14.73 -26.96 -12.52
C VAL A 71 -13.59 -26.00 -12.89
N ALA A 72 -13.04 -26.10 -14.11
CA ALA A 72 -11.86 -25.35 -14.54
C ALA A 72 -12.15 -23.86 -14.83
N ASP A 73 -13.42 -23.51 -15.08
CA ASP A 73 -13.86 -22.13 -15.40
C ASP A 73 -14.25 -21.32 -14.16
N LEU A 74 -14.14 -21.89 -12.95
CA LEU A 74 -14.39 -21.17 -11.70
C LEU A 74 -13.12 -20.40 -11.28
N PRO A 75 -13.23 -19.10 -10.90
CA PRO A 75 -12.07 -18.34 -10.44
C PRO A 75 -11.47 -18.96 -9.17
N THR A 76 -10.15 -18.89 -9.04
CA THR A 76 -9.43 -19.33 -7.83
C THR A 76 -10.06 -18.68 -6.61
N PRO A 77 -10.66 -19.43 -5.67
CA PRO A 77 -11.52 -18.82 -4.67
C PRO A 77 -10.75 -18.05 -3.60
N ASP A 78 -11.06 -16.77 -3.41
CA ASP A 78 -10.48 -15.98 -2.32
C ASP A 78 -11.09 -16.40 -0.98
N ARG A 79 -10.25 -16.97 -0.11
CA ARG A 79 -10.58 -17.45 1.25
C ARG A 79 -11.13 -16.37 2.19
N TYR A 80 -10.86 -15.10 1.88
CA TYR A 80 -11.25 -13.96 2.70
C TYR A 80 -12.38 -13.12 2.11
N ALA A 81 -12.80 -13.42 0.87
CA ALA A 81 -13.98 -12.81 0.28
C ALA A 81 -15.29 -13.40 0.83
N PHE A 82 -16.36 -12.61 0.77
CA PHE A 82 -17.72 -13.07 0.98
C PHE A 82 -18.26 -13.72 -0.30
N HIS A 83 -18.87 -14.90 -0.17
CA HIS A 83 -19.41 -15.69 -1.28
C HIS A 83 -20.91 -15.92 -1.10
N ARG A 84 -21.66 -15.94 -2.21
CA ARG A 84 -23.08 -16.31 -2.25
C ARG A 84 -23.21 -17.82 -2.22
N LEU A 85 -23.48 -18.37 -1.05
CA LEU A 85 -23.69 -19.79 -0.81
C LEU A 85 -25.19 -20.11 -0.86
N LEU A 86 -25.56 -21.21 -1.53
CA LEU A 86 -26.91 -21.74 -1.59
C LEU A 86 -27.05 -22.94 -0.65
N SER A 87 -28.05 -22.93 0.23
CA SER A 87 -28.44 -24.11 1.01
C SER A 87 -29.20 -25.12 0.15
N HIS A 88 -29.32 -26.37 0.63
CA HIS A 88 -29.96 -27.47 -0.09
C HIS A 88 -31.43 -27.23 -0.45
N ASP A 89 -32.10 -26.30 0.24
CA ASP A 89 -33.48 -25.84 -0.03
C ASP A 89 -33.54 -24.58 -0.91
N GLY A 90 -32.42 -24.21 -1.53
CA GLY A 90 -32.32 -23.09 -2.49
C GLY A 90 -32.28 -21.70 -1.85
N ARG A 91 -32.13 -21.59 -0.52
CA ARG A 91 -31.99 -20.29 0.13
C ARG A 91 -30.56 -19.78 0.05
N GLU A 92 -30.44 -18.47 -0.07
CA GLU A 92 -29.15 -17.81 -0.20
C GLU A 92 -28.64 -17.33 1.16
N MET A 93 -27.34 -17.50 1.37
CA MET A 93 -26.59 -16.83 2.42
C MET A 93 -25.31 -16.27 1.83
N GLU A 94 -25.03 -15.01 2.13
CA GLU A 94 -23.70 -14.45 1.90
C GLU A 94 -22.83 -14.70 3.14
N ALA A 95 -21.67 -15.34 2.93
CA ALA A 95 -20.73 -15.67 3.99
C ALA A 95 -19.32 -15.85 3.42
N GLN A 96 -18.31 -15.51 4.23
CA GLN A 96 -16.94 -15.94 4.02
C GLN A 96 -16.83 -17.42 4.43
N VAL A 97 -16.21 -18.27 3.62
CA VAL A 97 -15.87 -19.64 4.02
C VAL A 97 -14.50 -19.58 4.71
N LEU A 98 -14.39 -20.12 5.93
CA LEU A 98 -13.16 -20.08 6.73
C LEU A 98 -12.31 -21.34 6.56
N ASP A 99 -12.97 -22.50 6.45
CA ASP A 99 -12.36 -23.82 6.36
C ASP A 99 -13.35 -24.82 5.76
N VAL A 100 -12.84 -25.83 5.05
CA VAL A 100 -13.59 -26.95 4.47
C VAL A 100 -12.85 -28.25 4.75
N VAL A 101 -13.36 -29.06 5.68
CA VAL A 101 -12.68 -30.24 6.18
C VAL A 101 -13.68 -31.32 6.59
N ASP A 102 -13.38 -32.59 6.33
CA ASP A 102 -14.17 -33.76 6.77
C ASP A 102 -15.68 -33.67 6.47
N GLY A 103 -16.07 -33.14 5.30
CA GLY A 103 -17.49 -32.95 4.94
C GLY A 103 -18.19 -31.85 5.76
N THR A 104 -17.44 -30.90 6.29
CA THR A 104 -17.92 -29.78 7.10
C THR A 104 -17.33 -28.47 6.60
N VAL A 105 -18.16 -27.42 6.58
CA VAL A 105 -17.79 -26.06 6.21
C VAL A 105 -17.89 -25.18 7.44
N TYR A 106 -16.84 -24.43 7.74
CA TYR A 106 -16.89 -23.31 8.66
C TYR A 106 -17.13 -22.03 7.86
N ILE A 107 -18.14 -21.24 8.24
CA ILE A 107 -18.45 -19.97 7.58
C ILE A 107 -18.56 -18.83 8.58
N ARG A 108 -18.16 -17.62 8.17
CA ARG A 108 -18.37 -16.36 8.90
C ARG A 108 -19.37 -15.50 8.14
N ARG A 109 -20.48 -15.14 8.79
CA ARG A 109 -21.46 -14.20 8.23
C ARG A 109 -21.06 -12.75 8.53
N HIS A 110 -21.68 -11.78 7.85
CA HIS A 110 -21.46 -10.33 8.05
C HIS A 110 -21.59 -9.87 9.51
N ASP A 111 -22.42 -10.55 10.31
CA ASP A 111 -22.55 -10.28 11.75
C ASP A 111 -21.44 -10.92 12.60
N LYS A 112 -20.32 -11.31 11.98
CA LYS A 112 -19.14 -11.97 12.55
C LYS A 112 -19.39 -13.33 13.21
N ARG A 113 -20.62 -13.89 13.17
CA ARG A 113 -20.89 -15.22 13.73
C ARG A 113 -20.29 -16.31 12.87
N ILE A 114 -19.58 -17.23 13.53
CA ILE A 114 -19.06 -18.45 12.91
C ILE A 114 -20.08 -19.58 13.07
N PHE A 115 -20.38 -20.24 11.95
CA PHE A 115 -21.25 -21.40 11.86
C PHE A 115 -20.49 -22.59 11.29
N LYS A 116 -20.85 -23.79 11.78
CA LYS A 116 -20.38 -25.08 11.28
C LYS A 116 -21.55 -25.73 10.55
N ILE A 117 -21.41 -25.96 9.25
CA ILE A 117 -22.48 -26.46 8.38
C ILE A 117 -21.98 -27.72 7.69
N ALA A 118 -22.74 -28.81 7.77
CA ALA A 118 -22.41 -30.06 7.06
C ALA A 118 -22.56 -29.87 5.54
N PHE A 119 -21.69 -30.54 4.77
CA PHE A 119 -21.64 -30.43 3.30
C PHE A 119 -23.03 -30.66 2.66
N ASP A 120 -23.73 -31.69 3.12
CA ASP A 120 -25.06 -32.10 2.64
C ASP A 120 -26.17 -31.03 2.81
N ARG A 121 -25.87 -29.91 3.50
CA ARG A 121 -26.77 -28.77 3.64
C ARG A 121 -26.61 -27.70 2.56
N PHE A 122 -25.69 -27.85 1.63
CA PHE A 122 -25.50 -26.93 0.51
C PHE A 122 -26.13 -27.46 -0.79
N HIS A 123 -26.51 -26.55 -1.68
CA HIS A 123 -26.98 -26.86 -3.02
C HIS A 123 -25.83 -27.40 -3.88
N PRO A 124 -26.07 -28.29 -4.87
CA PRO A 124 -25.02 -28.85 -5.74
C PRO A 124 -24.07 -27.82 -6.40
N SER A 125 -24.58 -26.62 -6.76
CA SER A 125 -23.73 -25.54 -7.30
C SER A 125 -22.74 -24.97 -6.28
N THR A 126 -23.13 -24.91 -5.00
CA THR A 126 -22.25 -24.48 -3.90
C THR A 126 -21.34 -25.62 -3.43
N LEU A 127 -21.79 -26.87 -3.48
CA LEU A 127 -20.93 -28.04 -3.25
C LEU A 127 -19.73 -28.05 -4.19
N LYS A 128 -19.95 -27.88 -5.50
CA LYS A 128 -18.88 -27.80 -6.51
C LYS A 128 -17.84 -26.70 -6.24
N LEU A 129 -18.26 -25.58 -5.64
CA LEU A 129 -17.35 -24.54 -5.16
C LEU A 129 -16.58 -25.02 -3.92
N LEU A 130 -17.26 -25.53 -2.90
CA LEU A 130 -16.63 -25.97 -1.64
C LEU A 130 -15.66 -27.15 -1.85
N GLU A 131 -15.90 -28.02 -2.82
CA GLU A 131 -14.99 -29.11 -3.20
C GLU A 131 -13.67 -28.58 -3.77
N SER A 132 -13.70 -27.49 -4.56
CA SER A 132 -12.46 -26.86 -5.06
C SER A 132 -11.70 -26.14 -3.95
N TRP A 133 -12.38 -25.58 -2.95
CA TRP A 133 -11.75 -25.05 -1.73
C TRP A 133 -11.09 -26.16 -0.92
N GLN A 134 -11.77 -27.29 -0.73
CA GLN A 134 -11.20 -28.43 0.00
C GLN A 134 -9.94 -28.93 -0.71
N ALA A 135 -9.97 -29.07 -2.04
CA ALA A 135 -8.81 -29.48 -2.82
C ALA A 135 -7.64 -28.46 -2.75
N ALA A 136 -7.93 -27.17 -2.65
CA ALA A 136 -6.91 -26.12 -2.58
C ALA A 136 -6.34 -25.89 -1.17
N TYR A 137 -7.16 -26.01 -0.11
CA TYR A 137 -6.87 -25.46 1.22
C TYR A 137 -6.94 -26.47 2.39
N ALA A 138 -7.28 -27.75 2.17
CA ALA A 138 -7.46 -28.74 3.25
C ALA A 138 -6.20 -29.07 4.09
N HIS A 139 -5.04 -28.49 3.76
CA HIS A 139 -3.78 -28.66 4.51
C HIS A 139 -3.35 -27.40 5.27
N GLU A 140 -4.05 -26.27 5.11
CA GLU A 140 -3.66 -24.98 5.70
C GLU A 140 -4.18 -24.76 7.13
N VAL A 141 -5.20 -25.52 7.58
CA VAL A 141 -5.77 -25.38 8.93
C VAL A 141 -5.19 -26.42 9.86
N ASN A 142 -4.32 -25.97 10.76
CA ASN A 142 -3.74 -26.83 11.79
C ASN A 142 -4.73 -27.12 12.93
N ALA A 143 -4.38 -28.08 13.79
CA ALA A 143 -5.25 -28.52 14.88
C ALA A 143 -5.61 -27.40 15.89
N GLU A 144 -4.73 -26.43 16.10
CA GLU A 144 -4.95 -25.30 17.02
C GLU A 144 -5.93 -24.27 16.41
N GLN A 145 -5.79 -23.97 15.12
CA GLN A 145 -6.74 -23.14 14.38
C GLN A 145 -8.14 -23.79 14.32
N LYS A 146 -8.21 -25.13 14.12
CA LYS A 146 -9.47 -25.88 14.17
C LYS A 146 -10.12 -25.80 15.56
N ALA A 147 -9.32 -25.95 16.63
CA ALA A 147 -9.79 -25.79 18.00
C ALA A 147 -10.28 -24.36 18.31
N TYR A 148 -9.62 -23.33 17.75
CA TYR A 148 -10.08 -21.95 17.83
C TYR A 148 -11.44 -21.75 17.13
N LEU A 149 -11.59 -22.24 15.89
CA LEU A 149 -12.86 -22.16 15.15
C LEU A 149 -14.00 -22.87 15.88
N ASP A 150 -13.77 -24.08 16.39
CA ASP A 150 -14.75 -24.84 17.18
C ASP A 150 -15.14 -24.11 18.48
N ALA A 151 -14.21 -23.40 19.12
CA ALA A 151 -14.49 -22.58 20.31
C ALA A 151 -15.31 -21.30 20.02
N GLN A 152 -15.32 -20.80 18.77
CA GLN A 152 -16.07 -19.60 18.37
C GLN A 152 -17.48 -19.91 17.81
N LEU A 153 -17.86 -21.19 17.70
CA LEU A 153 -19.15 -21.59 17.11
C LEU A 153 -20.35 -21.05 17.89
N ASN A 154 -21.28 -20.42 17.18
CA ASN A 154 -22.52 -19.86 17.73
C ASN A 154 -22.34 -18.84 18.89
N VAL A 155 -21.11 -18.38 19.15
CA VAL A 155 -20.87 -17.29 20.09
C VAL A 155 -21.56 -16.03 19.53
N LYS A 156 -22.57 -15.52 20.24
CA LYS A 156 -23.23 -14.28 19.83
C LYS A 156 -22.21 -13.13 19.96
N PRO A 157 -22.08 -12.21 19.00
CA PRO A 157 -21.14 -11.08 19.07
C PRO A 157 -21.35 -10.22 20.33
N LYS A 158 -22.60 -10.21 20.83
CA LYS A 158 -23.00 -9.54 22.07
C LYS A 158 -22.36 -10.12 23.34
N ALA A 159 -21.73 -11.29 23.30
CA ALA A 159 -20.96 -11.87 24.40
C ALA A 159 -19.47 -11.42 24.40
N LEU A 160 -18.92 -11.03 23.24
CA LEU A 160 -17.66 -10.26 23.20
C LEU A 160 -17.94 -8.77 23.50
N ALA A 161 -18.98 -8.19 22.89
CA ALA A 161 -19.32 -6.78 23.06
C ALA A 161 -19.92 -6.41 24.44
N SER A 162 -20.25 -7.36 25.32
CA SER A 162 -20.70 -7.06 26.70
C SER A 162 -19.58 -7.06 27.73
N ALA A 163 -18.33 -7.34 27.34
CA ALA A 163 -17.14 -7.11 28.16
C ALA A 163 -16.45 -5.77 27.83
N ALA A 164 -16.86 -5.09 26.75
CA ALA A 164 -16.44 -3.72 26.45
C ALA A 164 -17.06 -2.73 27.47
N PRO A 165 -16.29 -1.80 28.06
CA PRO A 165 -16.83 -0.83 28.99
C PRO A 165 -17.90 0.04 28.33
N LYS A 166 -19.12 0.06 28.91
CA LYS A 166 -20.18 1.02 28.53
C LYS A 166 -20.06 2.36 29.26
N VAL A 167 -18.83 2.77 29.51
CA VAL A 167 -18.48 4.16 29.79
C VAL A 167 -18.02 4.71 28.43
N PRO A 168 -18.34 5.97 28.06
CA PRO A 168 -17.57 6.64 27.01
C PRO A 168 -16.11 6.57 27.47
N VAL A 169 -15.30 5.73 26.83
CA VAL A 169 -13.88 5.65 27.16
C VAL A 169 -13.31 7.00 26.75
N ASP A 170 -13.07 7.86 27.74
CA ASP A 170 -12.25 9.04 27.54
C ASP A 170 -10.88 8.49 27.15
N VAL A 171 -10.57 8.55 25.84
CA VAL A 171 -9.38 7.92 25.25
C VAL A 171 -8.09 8.46 25.87
N ARG A 172 -8.17 9.59 26.58
CA ARG A 172 -7.13 10.13 27.48
C ARG A 172 -6.70 9.20 28.61
N ALA A 173 -7.52 8.21 28.99
CA ALA A 173 -7.33 7.41 30.21
C ALA A 173 -6.83 5.96 30.00
N SER A 174 -6.75 5.49 28.75
CA SER A 174 -6.27 4.13 28.41
C SER A 174 -4.90 4.11 27.71
N LEU A 175 -4.27 5.28 27.56
CA LEU A 175 -2.94 5.43 26.97
C LEU A 175 -1.91 5.56 28.09
N GLY A 176 -0.84 4.77 28.03
CA GLY A 176 0.28 4.85 28.97
C GLY A 176 1.04 6.17 28.86
N GLU A 177 2.11 6.32 29.65
CA GLU A 177 2.83 7.61 29.78
C GLU A 177 3.55 8.10 28.50
N ASP A 178 3.56 7.30 27.44
CA ASP A 178 3.84 7.75 26.07
C ASP A 178 2.62 8.50 25.50
N ARG A 179 2.71 9.83 25.54
CA ARG A 179 1.67 10.80 25.16
C ARG A 179 0.91 10.40 23.86
N PRO A 180 -0.42 10.57 23.78
CA PRO A 180 -1.13 10.50 22.49
C PRO A 180 -0.52 11.52 21.53
N THR A 181 -0.12 11.12 20.33
CA THR A 181 0.63 12.00 19.40
C THR A 181 -0.15 12.46 18.17
N GLY A 182 -1.37 11.95 17.99
CA GLY A 182 -2.26 12.40 16.93
C GLY A 182 -2.57 13.90 17.00
N PRO A 183 -3.25 14.44 15.97
CA PRO A 183 -3.43 15.88 15.75
C PRO A 183 -4.27 16.64 16.80
N TYR A 184 -4.63 15.97 17.89
CA TYR A 184 -5.35 16.45 19.06
C TYR A 184 -4.44 17.02 20.16
N LEU A 185 -3.13 16.78 20.11
CA LEU A 185 -2.20 17.47 21.00
C LEU A 185 -2.28 18.97 20.72
N GLU A 186 -2.69 19.73 21.73
CA GLU A 186 -2.44 21.18 21.86
C GLU A 186 -2.93 22.03 20.67
N ASP A 187 -4.07 21.67 20.07
CA ASP A 187 -4.66 22.37 18.91
C ASP A 187 -3.67 22.55 17.73
N ARG A 188 -2.71 21.62 17.56
CA ARG A 188 -1.67 21.68 16.51
C ARG A 188 -2.26 21.92 15.11
N ILE A 189 -3.42 21.34 14.82
CA ILE A 189 -4.22 21.65 13.64
C ILE A 189 -5.48 22.43 14.09
N LYS A 190 -5.30 23.75 14.26
CA LYS A 190 -6.34 24.65 14.80
C LYS A 190 -7.64 24.57 14.02
N GLY A 191 -8.75 24.41 14.75
CA GLY A 191 -10.10 24.42 14.19
C GLY A 191 -10.58 23.10 13.61
N VAL A 192 -9.76 22.04 13.64
CA VAL A 192 -10.19 20.69 13.25
C VAL A 192 -10.45 19.85 14.50
N THR A 193 -11.67 19.34 14.63
CA THR A 193 -11.96 18.26 15.57
C THR A 193 -11.82 16.93 14.84
N TRP A 194 -11.34 15.91 15.52
CA TRP A 194 -11.03 14.62 14.91
C TRP A 194 -11.80 13.47 15.58
N ALA A 195 -11.89 12.32 14.90
CA ALA A 195 -12.46 11.06 15.37
C ALA A 195 -11.46 9.92 15.13
N ALA A 196 -11.37 8.92 16.02
CA ALA A 196 -10.65 7.68 15.74
C ALA A 196 -11.34 6.84 14.67
N VAL A 197 -10.55 6.19 13.83
CA VAL A 197 -10.96 5.19 12.85
C VAL A 197 -10.44 3.84 13.36
N GLU A 198 -11.21 3.23 14.26
CA GLU A 198 -10.84 2.04 15.04
C GLU A 198 -10.52 0.81 14.16
N GLU A 199 -11.19 0.71 13.01
CA GLU A 199 -11.01 -0.34 12.01
C GLU A 199 -9.72 -0.20 11.18
N MET A 200 -8.99 0.91 11.32
CA MET A 200 -7.67 1.16 10.72
C MET A 200 -6.58 1.50 11.75
N SER A 201 -6.94 1.52 13.05
CA SER A 201 -6.03 1.83 14.15
C SER A 201 -5.74 0.58 14.97
N ASP A 202 -4.50 0.37 15.38
CA ASP A 202 -4.09 -0.76 16.20
C ASP A 202 -2.91 -0.40 17.11
N GLU A 203 -3.02 -0.77 18.37
CA GLU A 203 -1.99 -0.58 19.40
C GLU A 203 -1.14 -1.85 19.60
N PHE A 204 -1.39 -2.91 18.80
CA PHE A 204 -0.65 -4.18 18.79
C PHE A 204 -0.44 -4.84 20.17
N ASN A 205 -1.32 -4.55 21.13
CA ASN A 205 -1.34 -5.15 22.47
C ASN A 205 -2.01 -6.54 22.52
N GLY A 206 -2.26 -7.13 21.35
CA GLY A 206 -2.79 -8.49 21.19
C GLY A 206 -1.74 -9.58 21.41
N LYS A 207 -2.11 -10.82 21.07
CA LYS A 207 -1.19 -11.99 21.04
C LYS A 207 -0.77 -12.39 19.61
N ARG A 208 -1.34 -11.71 18.62
CA ARG A 208 -1.16 -11.89 17.17
C ARG A 208 -1.76 -10.66 16.49
N LEU A 209 -1.52 -10.54 15.18
CA LEU A 209 -2.15 -9.54 14.33
C LEU A 209 -3.68 -9.67 14.37
N ASP A 210 -4.40 -8.54 14.29
CA ASP A 210 -5.87 -8.53 14.20
C ASP A 210 -6.31 -8.80 12.76
N ASP A 211 -6.62 -10.06 12.46
CA ASP A 211 -7.10 -10.54 11.14
C ASP A 211 -8.44 -9.92 10.69
N ASP A 212 -9.16 -9.16 11.55
CA ASP A 212 -10.31 -8.36 11.13
C ASP A 212 -9.90 -6.98 10.58
N LYS A 213 -8.69 -6.49 10.91
CA LYS A 213 -8.16 -5.18 10.49
C LYS A 213 -7.06 -5.31 9.43
N TRP A 214 -6.24 -6.36 9.52
CA TRP A 214 -4.99 -6.48 8.75
C TRP A 214 -4.86 -7.82 8.03
N GLN A 215 -4.29 -7.77 6.83
CA GLN A 215 -3.86 -8.93 6.04
C GLN A 215 -2.33 -8.97 5.98
N ALA A 216 -1.72 -10.02 6.52
CA ALA A 216 -0.28 -10.31 6.36
C ALA A 216 0.03 -11.13 5.09
N GLU A 217 -0.98 -11.78 4.48
CA GLU A 217 -0.76 -12.59 3.27
C GLU A 217 -0.43 -11.72 2.04
N PRO A 218 0.68 -11.99 1.32
CA PRO A 218 1.07 -11.21 0.15
C PRO A 218 0.04 -11.24 -1.00
N LYS A 219 -0.79 -12.29 -1.03
CA LYS A 219 -1.88 -12.53 -1.99
C LYS A 219 -3.22 -12.63 -1.26
N GLY A 220 -4.29 -12.06 -1.83
CA GLY A 220 -5.65 -12.08 -1.29
C GLY A 220 -6.27 -10.68 -1.20
N ASN A 221 -7.61 -10.59 -1.09
CA ASN A 221 -8.37 -9.32 -1.02
C ASN A 221 -8.08 -8.37 -2.21
N GLY A 222 -7.85 -8.94 -3.39
CA GLY A 222 -7.47 -8.20 -4.60
C GLY A 222 -6.00 -7.75 -4.66
N TRP A 223 -5.16 -8.12 -3.69
CA TRP A 223 -3.71 -7.93 -3.73
C TRP A 223 -3.01 -9.16 -4.31
N ASN A 224 -1.97 -8.93 -5.11
CA ASN A 224 -1.09 -9.97 -5.64
C ASN A 224 0.30 -9.38 -5.87
N TRP A 225 1.06 -9.18 -4.79
CA TRP A 225 2.45 -8.78 -4.86
C TRP A 225 3.24 -9.55 -3.81
N LEU A 226 4.10 -10.44 -4.29
CA LEU A 226 4.91 -11.37 -3.51
C LEU A 226 6.14 -10.73 -2.86
N GLY A 227 6.46 -9.47 -3.19
CA GLY A 227 7.75 -8.85 -2.91
C GLY A 227 8.46 -8.44 -4.19
N ARG A 228 9.44 -7.55 -4.07
CA ARG A 228 10.38 -7.23 -5.16
C ARG A 228 11.57 -8.17 -5.02
N PRO A 229 11.91 -8.99 -6.03
CA PRO A 229 13.14 -9.77 -6.03
C PRO A 229 14.37 -8.92 -5.66
N PRO A 230 15.33 -9.44 -4.87
CA PRO A 230 15.37 -10.78 -4.30
C PRO A 230 14.62 -10.98 -2.97
N GLY A 231 13.81 -10.01 -2.50
CA GLY A 231 13.04 -10.09 -1.26
C GLY A 231 11.61 -10.67 -1.42
N LEU A 232 11.34 -11.80 -0.75
CA LEU A 232 10.05 -12.49 -0.70
C LEU A 232 9.27 -12.10 0.56
N PHE A 233 7.99 -11.75 0.44
CA PHE A 233 7.13 -11.53 1.59
C PHE A 233 6.59 -12.86 2.14
N ARG A 234 6.70 -13.05 3.47
CA ARG A 234 6.10 -14.17 4.21
C ARG A 234 5.26 -13.63 5.37
N ALA A 235 4.07 -14.18 5.57
CA ALA A 235 3.21 -13.80 6.69
C ALA A 235 3.81 -14.23 8.05
N GLU A 236 4.57 -15.33 8.09
CA GLU A 236 5.24 -15.84 9.31
C GLU A 236 6.34 -14.92 9.89
N ASN A 237 6.84 -13.97 9.07
CA ASN A 237 7.78 -12.93 9.51
C ASN A 237 7.08 -11.78 10.27
N VAL A 238 5.75 -11.76 10.31
CA VAL A 238 4.95 -10.80 11.08
C VAL A 238 4.59 -11.41 12.44
N ARG A 239 4.98 -10.73 13.52
CA ARG A 239 4.66 -11.11 14.90
C ARG A 239 4.04 -9.96 15.67
N VAL A 240 3.25 -10.29 16.69
CA VAL A 240 2.75 -9.30 17.65
C VAL A 240 3.14 -9.74 19.05
N GLU A 241 4.07 -8.99 19.64
CA GLU A 241 4.72 -9.28 20.91
C GLU A 241 5.28 -7.98 21.53
N ASP A 242 5.42 -7.93 22.85
CA ASP A 242 5.87 -6.75 23.61
C ASP A 242 5.07 -5.45 23.33
N GLY A 243 3.79 -5.61 22.96
CA GLY A 243 2.88 -4.53 22.60
C GLY A 243 3.16 -3.89 21.23
N LYS A 244 3.76 -4.63 20.28
CA LYS A 244 4.20 -4.11 18.98
C LYS A 244 3.94 -5.12 17.87
N MET A 245 3.71 -4.63 16.65
CA MET A 245 3.89 -5.43 15.45
C MET A 245 5.38 -5.42 15.08
N LYS A 246 5.98 -6.59 14.98
CA LYS A 246 7.38 -6.81 14.58
C LYS A 246 7.40 -7.50 13.21
N VAL A 247 8.24 -7.00 12.31
CA VAL A 247 8.52 -7.62 11.00
C VAL A 247 10.01 -7.87 10.90
N THR A 248 10.41 -9.14 10.92
CA THR A 248 11.82 -9.56 10.94
C THR A 248 12.25 -10.02 9.54
N VAL A 249 13.39 -9.51 9.05
CA VAL A 249 13.99 -9.97 7.79
C VAL A 249 15.00 -11.07 8.00
N SER A 250 15.21 -11.90 6.99
CA SER A 250 16.38 -12.80 6.95
C SER A 250 16.77 -13.17 5.52
N LYS A 251 17.94 -13.77 5.37
CA LYS A 251 18.24 -14.62 4.22
C LYS A 251 17.32 -15.84 4.23
N LEU A 252 16.94 -16.35 3.05
CA LEU A 252 16.32 -17.66 2.91
C LEU A 252 17.38 -18.76 3.12
N GLU A 253 16.97 -19.95 3.57
CA GLU A 253 17.90 -21.08 3.72
C GLU A 253 18.47 -21.53 2.36
N GLU A 254 17.62 -21.52 1.33
CA GLU A 254 17.95 -21.80 -0.07
C GLU A 254 17.22 -20.81 -0.98
N PRO A 255 17.74 -20.48 -2.18
CA PRO A 255 17.04 -19.65 -3.16
C PRO A 255 15.68 -20.21 -3.58
N GLU A 256 14.66 -19.35 -3.65
CA GLU A 256 13.32 -19.73 -4.10
C GLU A 256 13.00 -19.15 -5.48
N TYR A 257 12.43 -19.99 -6.35
CA TYR A 257 12.09 -19.64 -7.73
C TYR A 257 10.57 -19.70 -7.94
N ILE A 258 9.93 -18.54 -8.08
CA ILE A 258 8.47 -18.44 -8.23
C ILE A 258 8.14 -17.88 -9.62
N GLN A 259 7.16 -18.48 -10.28
CA GLN A 259 6.71 -18.01 -11.59
C GLN A 259 5.88 -16.73 -11.47
N GLY A 260 6.39 -15.65 -12.07
CA GLY A 260 5.71 -14.36 -12.17
C GLY A 260 4.54 -14.38 -13.16
N TRP A 261 3.61 -13.45 -13.00
CA TRP A 261 2.39 -13.34 -13.83
C TRP A 261 2.68 -13.12 -15.32
N SER A 262 3.82 -12.51 -15.65
CA SER A 262 4.32 -12.28 -17.00
C SER A 262 5.09 -13.49 -17.60
N GLY A 263 5.13 -14.63 -16.91
CA GLY A 263 5.79 -15.85 -17.41
C GLY A 263 7.31 -15.88 -17.21
N ASN A 264 7.89 -14.87 -16.55
CA ASN A 264 9.27 -14.88 -16.08
C ASN A 264 9.37 -15.60 -14.73
N THR A 265 10.42 -16.37 -14.52
CA THR A 265 10.78 -16.88 -13.19
C THR A 265 11.42 -15.76 -12.38
N MET A 266 11.00 -15.60 -11.14
CA MET A 266 11.52 -14.63 -10.17
C MET A 266 12.35 -15.40 -9.13
N GLU A 267 13.59 -14.97 -8.91
CA GLU A 267 14.49 -15.52 -7.89
C GLU A 267 14.39 -14.71 -6.60
N PHE A 268 14.31 -15.39 -5.48
CA PHE A 268 14.28 -14.80 -4.15
C PHE A 268 15.39 -15.41 -3.28
N LEU A 269 16.10 -14.55 -2.55
CA LEU A 269 17.25 -14.89 -1.70
C LEU A 269 17.06 -14.43 -0.25
N TYR A 270 16.14 -13.50 -0.02
CA TYR A 270 15.84 -12.91 1.28
C TYR A 270 14.33 -12.92 1.49
N GLN A 271 13.93 -12.77 2.75
CA GLN A 271 12.55 -12.65 3.14
C GLN A 271 12.29 -11.46 4.06
N GLY A 272 11.11 -10.88 3.91
CA GLY A 272 10.53 -9.87 4.78
C GLY A 272 9.02 -10.12 4.87
N ALA A 273 8.21 -9.06 4.98
CA ALA A 273 6.76 -9.19 4.96
C ALA A 273 6.07 -7.95 4.40
N ILE A 274 4.76 -8.08 4.16
CA ILE A 274 3.87 -6.95 3.90
C ILE A 274 2.56 -7.12 4.68
N VAL A 275 2.15 -6.07 5.38
CA VAL A 275 0.88 -6.04 6.12
C VAL A 275 0.01 -4.92 5.56
N ARG A 276 -1.28 -5.21 5.35
CA ARG A 276 -2.22 -4.32 4.64
C ARG A 276 -3.51 -4.14 5.40
N SER A 277 -4.09 -2.94 5.41
CA SER A 277 -5.43 -2.75 6.00
C SER A 277 -6.53 -3.41 5.16
N HIS A 278 -7.54 -3.96 5.82
CA HIS A 278 -8.79 -4.40 5.17
C HIS A 278 -9.67 -3.22 4.80
N HIS A 279 -9.62 -2.14 5.59
CA HIS A 279 -10.36 -0.90 5.39
C HIS A 279 -9.52 0.13 4.62
N ALA A 280 -10.20 1.01 3.86
CA ALA A 280 -9.56 2.04 3.06
C ALA A 280 -9.68 3.42 3.70
N GLY A 281 -8.63 4.22 3.59
CA GLY A 281 -8.59 5.63 3.93
C GLY A 281 -9.04 6.52 2.76
N GLU A 282 -9.40 7.75 3.09
CA GLU A 282 -9.97 8.76 2.18
C GLU A 282 -9.33 10.14 2.48
N PRO A 283 -9.46 11.13 1.56
CA PRO A 283 -9.17 12.52 1.87
C PRO A 283 -9.89 13.02 3.13
N GLY A 284 -9.24 13.89 3.89
CA GLY A 284 -9.68 14.39 5.20
C GLY A 284 -9.25 13.51 6.38
N MET A 285 -8.55 12.40 6.15
CA MET A 285 -8.00 11.53 7.19
C MET A 285 -6.52 11.83 7.51
N PHE A 286 -6.14 11.57 8.76
CA PHE A 286 -4.77 11.59 9.26
C PHE A 286 -4.33 10.16 9.58
N PHE A 287 -3.14 9.79 9.13
CA PHE A 287 -2.55 8.46 9.33
C PHE A 287 -1.19 8.64 10.01
N GLU A 288 -0.93 7.94 11.11
CA GLU A 288 0.37 7.93 11.78
C GLU A 288 0.77 6.53 12.23
N CYS A 289 2.07 6.29 12.30
CA CYS A 289 2.64 5.14 12.99
C CYS A 289 3.83 5.56 13.85
N LYS A 290 4.05 4.85 14.96
CA LYS A 290 5.28 4.95 15.75
C LYS A 290 6.17 3.78 15.38
N MET A 291 7.17 4.02 14.54
CA MET A 291 8.01 2.97 13.93
C MET A 291 9.48 3.17 14.30
N LYS A 292 10.17 2.07 14.63
CA LYS A 292 11.63 1.95 14.60
C LYS A 292 11.98 1.06 13.40
N ALA A 293 12.86 1.54 12.52
CA ALA A 293 13.29 0.75 11.37
C ALA A 293 14.15 -0.46 11.81
N ASN A 294 14.25 -1.48 10.96
CA ASN A 294 15.34 -2.44 11.07
C ASN A 294 16.67 -1.75 10.72
N ALA A 295 17.79 -2.32 11.18
CA ALA A 295 19.16 -1.90 10.93
C ALA A 295 19.80 -2.67 9.76
N THR A 296 19.06 -2.89 8.66
CA THR A 296 19.52 -3.66 7.49
C THR A 296 19.38 -2.92 6.17
N GLU A 297 19.84 -3.53 5.07
CA GLU A 297 19.69 -2.99 3.72
C GLU A 297 18.25 -3.08 3.19
N MET A 298 17.36 -3.82 3.87
CA MET A 298 15.92 -3.89 3.55
C MET A 298 15.14 -2.72 4.13
N SER A 299 14.00 -2.42 3.51
CA SER A 299 13.21 -1.22 3.81
C SER A 299 12.55 -1.25 5.18
N SER A 300 12.10 -0.09 5.64
CA SER A 300 11.07 0.06 6.68
C SER A 300 10.10 1.14 6.25
N THR A 301 8.84 0.77 6.02
CA THR A 301 7.88 1.65 5.32
C THR A 301 6.52 1.78 6.02
N PHE A 302 5.84 2.89 5.75
CA PHE A 302 4.43 3.09 6.06
C PHE A 302 3.82 3.95 4.95
N TRP A 303 2.83 3.43 4.23
CA TRP A 303 2.32 4.05 3.01
C TRP A 303 0.89 3.60 2.69
N LEU A 304 0.26 4.26 1.70
CA LEU A 304 -1.10 3.99 1.27
C LEU A 304 -1.15 3.73 -0.25
N MET A 305 -1.92 2.73 -0.66
CA MET A 305 -2.03 2.31 -2.06
C MET A 305 -3.47 2.09 -2.51
N THR A 306 -3.81 2.63 -3.68
CA THR A 306 -5.08 2.35 -4.38
C THR A 306 -5.15 0.90 -4.90
N LYS A 307 -6.35 0.30 -4.92
CA LYS A 307 -6.55 -1.05 -5.49
C LYS A 307 -6.74 -1.03 -7.00
N GLY A 308 -6.23 -2.08 -7.65
CA GLY A 308 -6.48 -2.38 -9.07
C GLY A 308 -5.59 -1.61 -10.06
N GLN A 309 -5.90 -1.75 -11.36
CA GLN A 309 -5.23 -1.04 -12.45
C GLN A 309 -6.21 -0.06 -13.10
N THR A 310 -6.61 0.96 -12.33
CA THR A 310 -7.56 2.02 -12.74
C THR A 310 -6.81 3.22 -13.36
N ILE A 311 -7.54 4.26 -13.76
CA ILE A 311 -6.91 5.53 -14.20
C ILE A 311 -6.08 6.14 -13.04
N LYS A 312 -6.66 6.18 -11.83
CA LYS A 312 -6.03 6.69 -10.61
C LYS A 312 -5.38 5.55 -9.81
N LYS A 313 -4.27 5.01 -10.34
CA LYS A 313 -3.35 4.11 -9.63
C LYS A 313 -2.35 4.97 -8.85
N LEU A 314 -2.76 5.37 -7.67
CA LEU A 314 -2.08 6.35 -6.82
C LEU A 314 -1.48 5.69 -5.57
N GLU A 315 -0.35 6.23 -5.13
CA GLU A 315 0.47 5.78 -4.01
C GLU A 315 0.95 6.99 -3.19
N LEU A 316 0.87 6.89 -1.85
CA LEU A 316 1.23 7.94 -0.90
C LEU A 316 2.13 7.31 0.13
N ASP A 317 3.40 7.65 0.05
CA ASP A 317 4.39 7.11 0.97
C ASP A 317 4.51 8.08 2.14
N VAL A 318 4.11 7.62 3.33
CA VAL A 318 4.30 8.39 4.56
C VAL A 318 5.78 8.37 4.88
N GLN A 319 6.35 7.17 5.01
CA GLN A 319 7.76 6.94 5.28
C GLN A 319 8.30 5.84 4.36
N GLU A 320 9.43 6.11 3.69
CA GLU A 320 10.36 5.11 3.17
C GLU A 320 11.77 5.36 3.74
N CYS A 321 12.46 4.30 4.17
CA CYS A 321 13.87 4.31 4.56
C CYS A 321 14.46 2.90 4.52
N VAL A 322 15.78 2.80 4.71
CA VAL A 322 16.50 1.57 5.04
C VAL A 322 17.19 1.72 6.41
N GLY A 323 17.74 0.65 6.96
CA GLY A 323 18.60 0.74 8.15
C GLY A 323 20.08 0.96 7.83
N VAL A 324 20.51 0.48 6.66
CA VAL A 324 21.87 0.55 6.14
C VAL A 324 21.81 0.90 4.66
N VAL A 325 22.51 1.96 4.27
CA VAL A 325 22.83 2.22 2.87
C VAL A 325 23.96 1.28 2.46
N SER A 326 23.73 0.46 1.43
CA SER A 326 24.68 -0.52 0.91
C SER A 326 25.89 0.16 0.26
N ASP A 327 27.07 -0.47 0.31
CA ASP A 327 28.25 0.00 -0.43
C ASP A 327 28.03 0.01 -1.96
N ASP A 328 27.11 -0.84 -2.44
CA ASP A 328 26.68 -0.95 -3.84
C ASP A 328 25.39 -0.14 -4.14
N ALA A 329 24.96 0.74 -3.23
CA ALA A 329 23.77 1.57 -3.43
C ALA A 329 23.97 2.65 -4.51
N GLU A 330 22.85 3.08 -5.10
CA GLU A 330 22.84 4.23 -6.02
C GLU A 330 23.37 5.49 -5.32
N PRO A 331 24.22 6.34 -5.95
CA PRO A 331 24.88 7.45 -5.27
C PRO A 331 23.96 8.50 -4.62
N TRP A 332 22.69 8.58 -5.05
CA TRP A 332 21.69 9.47 -4.46
C TRP A 332 21.07 8.93 -3.15
N ALA A 333 21.34 7.67 -2.80
CA ALA A 333 20.86 7.02 -1.59
C ALA A 333 21.63 7.43 -0.31
N GLU A 334 22.65 8.29 -0.42
CA GLU A 334 23.45 8.74 0.72
C GLU A 334 22.59 9.37 1.84
N GLY A 335 22.52 8.67 2.98
CA GLY A 335 21.74 9.08 4.15
C GLY A 335 20.29 8.61 4.16
N TRP A 336 19.88 7.65 3.30
CA TRP A 336 18.57 6.99 3.36
C TRP A 336 18.35 6.10 4.59
N ASP A 337 19.38 5.96 5.43
CA ASP A 337 19.34 5.38 6.77
C ASP A 337 19.11 6.40 7.90
N ALA A 338 19.03 7.70 7.58
CA ALA A 338 18.71 8.78 8.50
C ALA A 338 17.80 9.83 7.81
N ILE A 339 16.64 9.40 7.33
CA ILE A 339 15.73 10.20 6.50
C ILE A 339 14.25 10.07 6.91
N TYR A 340 13.52 11.19 6.88
CA TYR A 340 12.08 11.18 6.68
C TYR A 340 11.85 11.46 5.20
N HIS A 341 11.42 10.46 4.43
CA HIS A 341 11.16 10.58 2.99
C HIS A 341 9.73 10.17 2.68
N SER A 342 9.08 10.93 1.81
CA SER A 342 7.67 10.78 1.47
C SER A 342 7.41 11.09 0.00
N ASN A 343 6.47 10.36 -0.62
CA ASN A 343 6.00 10.62 -1.99
C ASN A 343 4.48 10.77 -2.08
N MET A 344 4.04 11.37 -3.18
CA MET A 344 2.75 11.09 -3.82
C MET A 344 3.01 10.74 -5.28
N ILE A 345 2.64 9.53 -5.70
CA ILE A 345 2.97 8.96 -7.02
C ILE A 345 1.71 8.58 -7.80
N HIS A 346 1.59 9.07 -9.03
CA HIS A 346 0.74 8.47 -10.05
C HIS A 346 1.56 7.38 -10.76
N ARG A 347 1.34 6.13 -10.36
CA ARG A 347 2.09 4.97 -10.86
C ARG A 347 1.78 4.71 -12.33
N THR A 348 2.72 4.08 -13.03
CA THR A 348 2.52 3.66 -14.43
C THR A 348 1.52 2.51 -14.56
N ASN A 349 0.68 2.59 -15.60
CA ASN A 349 -0.20 1.53 -16.10
C ASN A 349 -0.70 1.86 -17.53
N LYS A 350 -1.69 1.11 -18.04
CA LYS A 350 -2.26 1.31 -19.39
C LYS A 350 -2.98 2.65 -19.62
N HIS A 351 -3.36 3.35 -18.55
CA HIS A 351 -4.05 4.65 -18.58
C HIS A 351 -3.11 5.82 -18.29
N ASN A 352 -2.05 5.57 -17.53
CA ASN A 352 -1.00 6.54 -17.22
C ASN A 352 0.37 5.96 -17.62
N PRO A 353 0.87 6.25 -18.84
CA PRO A 353 2.09 5.62 -19.35
C PRO A 353 3.38 6.13 -18.69
N GLU A 354 3.36 7.32 -18.11
CA GLU A 354 4.53 7.98 -17.48
C GLU A 354 4.33 8.11 -15.97
N LYS A 355 5.38 7.88 -15.17
CA LYS A 355 5.31 8.05 -13.71
C LYS A 355 5.35 9.54 -13.38
N VAL A 356 4.30 10.06 -12.73
CA VAL A 356 4.35 11.39 -12.10
C VAL A 356 4.61 11.17 -10.60
N GLN A 357 5.64 11.80 -10.06
CA GLN A 357 6.04 11.66 -8.66
C GLN A 357 6.37 13.03 -8.09
N HIS A 358 5.64 13.43 -7.04
CA HIS A 358 6.01 14.55 -6.19
C HIS A 358 6.53 13.98 -4.88
N GLN A 359 7.68 14.45 -4.42
CA GLN A 359 8.36 13.90 -3.24
C GLN A 359 9.01 15.00 -2.42
N ASN A 360 9.22 14.75 -1.14
CA ASN A 360 9.99 15.61 -0.27
C ASN A 360 10.68 14.78 0.83
N SER A 361 11.70 15.34 1.47
CA SER A 361 12.37 14.69 2.58
C SER A 361 13.12 15.67 3.49
N ILE A 362 13.37 15.24 4.72
CA ILE A 362 14.34 15.87 5.62
C ILE A 362 15.33 14.82 6.15
N LYS A 363 16.56 15.25 6.44
CA LYS A 363 17.52 14.40 7.16
C LYS A 363 17.17 14.38 8.65
N LEU A 364 17.47 13.26 9.29
CA LEU A 364 17.27 13.02 10.71
C LEU A 364 18.60 13.17 11.48
N ASP A 365 18.51 13.56 12.76
CA ASP A 365 19.68 13.67 13.64
C ASP A 365 20.25 12.31 14.10
N THR A 366 19.44 11.24 13.99
CA THR A 366 19.81 9.85 14.28
C THR A 366 19.33 8.96 13.14
N LYS A 367 19.88 7.75 13.03
CA LYS A 367 19.39 6.78 12.04
C LYS A 367 17.95 6.35 12.33
N ASN A 368 17.22 5.94 11.31
CA ASN A 368 15.83 5.46 11.41
C ASN A 368 15.66 4.24 12.33
N HIS A 369 16.74 3.48 12.58
CA HIS A 369 16.76 2.30 13.45
C HIS A 369 17.25 2.57 14.89
N GLU A 370 17.78 3.76 15.18
CA GLU A 370 18.34 4.10 16.51
C GLU A 370 17.26 4.45 17.54
N ARG A 371 16.07 4.89 17.10
CA ARG A 371 14.91 5.13 17.97
C ARG A 371 13.58 4.93 17.24
N TYR A 372 12.51 4.91 18.01
CA TYR A 372 11.17 5.11 17.47
C TYR A 372 10.99 6.56 17.03
N TYR A 373 10.43 6.72 15.84
CA TYR A 373 9.95 7.97 15.26
C TYR A 373 8.46 7.85 15.03
N ILE A 374 7.76 8.98 15.05
CA ILE A 374 6.33 9.04 14.72
C ILE A 374 6.19 9.72 13.36
N TYR A 375 5.88 8.92 12.35
CA TYR A 375 5.68 9.37 10.98
C TYR A 375 4.18 9.55 10.74
N GLY A 376 3.75 10.77 10.44
CA GLY A 376 2.35 11.13 10.29
C GLY A 376 2.07 11.87 8.99
N VAL A 377 0.87 11.69 8.43
CA VAL A 377 0.38 12.46 7.30
C VAL A 377 -1.07 12.86 7.53
N TRP A 378 -1.39 14.13 7.31
CA TRP A 378 -2.75 14.55 7.01
C TRP A 378 -2.94 14.53 5.51
N TRP A 379 -3.66 13.52 5.00
CA TRP A 379 -4.17 13.56 3.63
C TRP A 379 -5.34 14.55 3.61
N LYS A 380 -5.02 15.84 3.50
CA LYS A 380 -5.93 16.94 3.85
C LYS A 380 -7.05 17.15 2.84
N SER A 381 -6.75 16.97 1.56
CA SER A 381 -7.70 17.05 0.46
C SER A 381 -7.24 16.15 -0.69
N GLU A 382 -8.03 16.13 -1.75
CA GLU A 382 -7.67 15.50 -3.03
C GLU A 382 -6.39 16.08 -3.65
N THR A 383 -5.97 17.29 -3.24
CA THR A 383 -4.86 18.03 -3.85
C THR A 383 -3.61 18.15 -2.98
N GLU A 384 -3.67 17.91 -1.67
CA GLU A 384 -2.50 18.07 -0.80
C GLU A 384 -2.47 17.12 0.41
N ALA A 385 -1.25 16.73 0.77
CA ALA A 385 -0.92 15.98 1.98
C ALA A 385 0.16 16.71 2.80
N LEU A 386 -0.07 16.87 4.10
CA LEU A 386 0.83 17.53 5.04
C LEU A 386 1.51 16.45 5.89
N PHE A 387 2.84 16.49 5.97
CA PHE A 387 3.65 15.45 6.62
C PHE A 387 4.21 15.94 7.97
N TYR A 388 4.27 15.03 8.93
CA TYR A 388 4.55 15.30 10.33
C TYR A 388 5.55 14.31 10.90
N LEU A 389 6.59 14.82 11.56
CA LEU A 389 7.57 14.01 12.28
C LEU A 389 7.48 14.32 13.77
N ASP A 390 7.29 13.29 14.61
CA ASP A 390 7.10 13.44 16.06
C ASP A 390 6.03 14.48 16.44
N GLY A 391 5.00 14.58 15.57
CA GLY A 391 3.87 15.51 15.70
C GLY A 391 4.11 16.93 15.14
N GLU A 392 5.32 17.28 14.72
CA GLU A 392 5.65 18.59 14.13
C GLU A 392 5.48 18.56 12.60
N HIS A 393 4.84 19.58 12.01
CA HIS A 393 4.74 19.70 10.55
C HIS A 393 6.12 19.99 9.93
N VAL A 394 6.51 19.21 8.93
CA VAL A 394 7.83 19.34 8.27
C VAL A 394 7.73 19.82 6.82
N TYR A 395 6.75 19.33 6.05
CA TYR A 395 6.54 19.71 4.66
C TYR A 395 5.14 19.33 4.17
N THR A 396 4.78 19.85 2.99
CA THR A 396 3.54 19.54 2.28
C THR A 396 3.88 19.06 0.88
N ILE A 397 3.23 18.01 0.41
CA ILE A 397 3.31 17.53 -0.97
C ILE A 397 1.96 17.80 -1.63
N GLN A 398 1.98 18.38 -2.82
CA GLN A 398 0.79 18.52 -3.66
C GLN A 398 0.60 17.23 -4.47
N ALA A 399 -0.62 16.74 -4.58
CA ALA A 399 -0.93 15.52 -5.31
C ALA A 399 -0.56 15.67 -6.81
N PRO A 400 -0.03 14.61 -7.47
CA PRO A 400 0.27 14.65 -8.90
C PRO A 400 -0.98 14.75 -9.79
N ILE A 401 -2.13 14.37 -9.24
CA ILE A 401 -3.49 14.48 -9.80
C ILE A 401 -4.47 14.52 -8.62
N GLU A 402 -5.66 15.08 -8.79
CA GLU A 402 -6.74 15.02 -7.80
C GLU A 402 -6.96 13.58 -7.33
N TRP A 403 -6.75 13.34 -6.04
CA TRP A 403 -6.85 12.04 -5.40
C TRP A 403 -8.14 11.93 -4.58
N ASP A 404 -9.19 11.48 -5.26
CA ASP A 404 -10.57 11.25 -4.77
C ASP A 404 -10.89 9.75 -4.54
N VAL A 405 -9.96 8.85 -4.83
CA VAL A 405 -10.13 7.39 -4.73
C VAL A 405 -9.55 6.80 -3.44
N PRO A 406 -10.25 5.88 -2.74
CA PRO A 406 -9.77 5.30 -1.48
C PRO A 406 -8.46 4.51 -1.63
N ALA A 407 -7.63 4.55 -0.59
CA ALA A 407 -6.33 3.90 -0.53
C ALA A 407 -6.15 3.10 0.77
N TYR A 408 -5.42 1.99 0.72
CA TYR A 408 -5.26 1.04 1.83
C TYR A 408 -3.84 1.14 2.39
N ILE A 409 -3.71 1.10 3.71
CA ILE A 409 -2.41 1.08 4.40
C ILE A 409 -1.61 -0.14 3.93
N GLN A 410 -0.32 0.07 3.78
CA GLN A 410 0.72 -0.91 3.49
C GLN A 410 1.89 -0.67 4.46
N MET A 411 2.41 -1.75 5.02
CA MET A 411 3.61 -1.77 5.86
C MET A 411 4.50 -2.87 5.28
N ALA A 412 5.44 -2.48 4.42
CA ALA A 412 6.23 -3.37 3.59
C ALA A 412 7.70 -3.31 3.97
N ILE A 413 8.33 -4.46 4.16
CA ILE A 413 9.74 -4.61 4.50
C ILE A 413 10.35 -5.44 3.37
N GLU A 414 10.99 -4.76 2.41
CA GLU A 414 11.32 -5.26 1.07
C GLU A 414 12.77 -4.93 0.66
N THR A 415 13.25 -5.53 -0.42
CA THR A 415 14.53 -5.15 -1.06
C THR A 415 14.30 -4.10 -2.14
N TYR A 416 15.15 -3.07 -2.22
CA TYR A 416 15.14 -2.09 -3.31
C TYR A 416 16.30 -2.34 -4.28
N ASP A 417 16.04 -2.20 -5.58
CA ASP A 417 17.08 -2.33 -6.63
C ASP A 417 18.19 -1.27 -6.47
N TRP A 418 17.86 -0.11 -5.89
CA TRP A 418 18.77 1.00 -5.63
C TRP A 418 19.56 0.88 -4.31
N ASN A 419 19.19 -0.06 -3.43
CA ASN A 419 19.93 -0.41 -2.21
C ASN A 419 20.08 -1.93 -2.15
N PRO A 420 20.89 -2.52 -3.04
CA PRO A 420 21.00 -3.97 -3.15
C PRO A 420 21.61 -4.57 -1.87
N VAL A 421 21.04 -5.67 -1.40
CA VAL A 421 21.57 -6.44 -0.27
C VAL A 421 22.89 -7.10 -0.70
N PRO A 422 24.05 -6.72 -0.11
CA PRO A 422 25.35 -7.16 -0.62
C PRO A 422 25.60 -8.65 -0.33
N GLU A 423 26.21 -9.36 -1.30
CA GLU A 423 26.52 -10.81 -1.23
C GLU A 423 27.26 -11.19 0.06
N ARG A 424 28.05 -10.26 0.60
CA ARG A 424 28.85 -10.43 1.81
C ARG A 424 28.78 -9.16 2.64
N GLY A 425 28.63 -9.33 3.95
CA GLY A 425 28.62 -8.18 4.86
C GLY A 425 27.22 -7.76 5.29
N SER A 426 26.19 -8.12 4.52
CA SER A 426 24.80 -7.71 4.77
C SER A 426 24.34 -7.95 6.22
N MET A 427 23.66 -6.95 6.77
CA MET A 427 22.99 -7.04 8.06
C MET A 427 21.72 -7.91 8.03
N VAL A 428 21.13 -8.17 6.85
CA VAL A 428 20.04 -9.17 6.69
C VAL A 428 20.51 -10.59 7.04
N GLU A 429 21.80 -10.90 6.89
CA GLU A 429 22.40 -12.19 7.27
C GLU A 429 23.13 -12.12 8.62
N LYS A 430 23.83 -11.02 8.92
CA LYS A 430 24.70 -10.91 10.10
C LYS A 430 24.07 -10.27 11.33
N GLY A 431 23.05 -9.44 11.14
CA GLY A 431 22.42 -8.72 12.24
C GLY A 431 21.71 -9.67 13.20
N ASP A 432 21.64 -9.29 14.47
CA ASP A 432 20.81 -10.01 15.42
C ASP A 432 19.30 -9.86 15.12
N GLU A 433 18.44 -10.47 15.93
CA GLU A 433 17.00 -10.41 15.70
C GLU A 433 16.43 -8.99 15.88
N GLU A 434 16.96 -8.17 16.80
CA GLU A 434 16.52 -6.79 16.96
C GLU A 434 17.00 -5.93 15.79
N GLU A 435 18.26 -6.08 15.38
CA GLU A 435 18.82 -5.40 14.20
C GLU A 435 18.04 -5.76 12.91
N ARG A 436 17.54 -6.98 12.79
CA ARG A 436 16.74 -7.40 11.61
C ARG A 436 15.24 -7.11 11.71
N THR A 437 14.76 -6.43 12.77
CA THR A 437 13.32 -6.23 13.00
C THR A 437 12.86 -4.79 12.86
N THR A 438 11.97 -4.53 11.92
CA THR A 438 11.16 -3.31 11.88
C THR A 438 10.05 -3.45 12.92
N SER A 439 9.93 -2.46 13.81
CA SER A 439 8.95 -2.49 14.92
C SER A 439 7.98 -1.33 14.82
N TYR A 440 6.68 -1.62 14.81
CA TYR A 440 5.58 -0.66 14.88
C TYR A 440 4.94 -0.78 16.27
N ASP A 441 5.08 0.26 17.09
CA ASP A 441 4.49 0.32 18.43
C ASP A 441 2.97 0.50 18.35
N TRP A 442 2.51 1.27 17.35
CA TRP A 442 1.11 1.40 16.99
C TRP A 442 0.95 2.00 15.59
N VAL A 443 -0.23 1.84 15.01
CA VAL A 443 -0.74 2.58 13.85
C VAL A 443 -2.05 3.23 14.27
N ARG A 444 -2.23 4.53 14.01
CA ARG A 444 -3.45 5.27 14.37
C ARG A 444 -3.96 6.06 13.18
N VAL A 445 -5.28 6.05 13.02
CA VAL A 445 -5.97 6.73 11.93
C VAL A 445 -7.10 7.56 12.50
N TRP A 446 -7.21 8.78 11.99
CA TRP A 446 -8.17 9.76 12.47
C TRP A 446 -8.90 10.43 11.31
N LYS A 447 -10.18 10.74 11.45
CA LYS A 447 -10.97 11.48 10.45
C LYS A 447 -11.38 12.84 11.00
N ALA A 448 -11.24 13.92 10.22
CA ALA A 448 -11.77 15.22 10.57
C ALA A 448 -13.31 15.18 10.69
N LYS A 449 -13.88 15.93 11.64
CA LYS A 449 -15.32 16.07 11.90
C LYS A 449 -15.88 17.39 11.41
#